data_AF-A0A641APH7-F1
#
_entry.id   AF-A0A641APH7-F1
#
_cell.length_a   1.000
_cell.length_b   1.000
_cell.length_c   1.000
_cell.angle_alpha   90.00
_cell.angle_beta   90.00
_cell.angle_gamma   90.00
#
_symmetry.space_group_name_H-M   'P 1'
#
loop_
_entity.id
_entity.type
_entity.pdbx_description
1 polymer ?
#
loop_
_entity_poly.entity_id
_entity_poly.type
_entity_poly.pdbx_seq_one_letter_code
_entity_poly.pdbx_strand_id
1 'polypeptide(L)'
;MADQSYSAANFRRIWDLRTRRGEDLSTFYPAVQDASNQIRVLVAERREDLATRTLGSTDYEDCAASHDVDIKTARRKRDELLVAHLSGTSLLVNQQIDADSLSLKTVPGPVVRGKPTYTLPPDDPITYFLSRQSERNVRLALSVEAPSRSITAEQLFRTIDNQVPLMVLRTDLASFYESIPHDRLRAMLRSSDSLSRTTCRVVDSMLAESENRTGKPIGLPRGLALSAALAEAYAKQLDLLISKSQSVYLYVRYVDDIVLVLGVADQDPKVNNRLKAVSDIVHSLGLSLNPAKTFATSRPKASEPAIGFDFLGYRLTLSHTGCTADLTRSRADRYLQRLQLTFDQYRNEGGTSRSAVQLLQRLRFLTGNTRLANNKRQGLVGIYFSNSLLPGRTQILEELDAALDAHVASVAMPPAVLMAAKEMSFCDGFEKTIYHRFSSKQLRQIVRIWKFDDKA
;
A
#
# COMPACT_ATOMS: atom_id res chain seq x y z
N MET A 1 22.33 12.41 -14.03
CA MET A 1 21.94 12.13 -12.62
C MET A 1 20.63 12.83 -12.32
N ALA A 2 19.76 12.23 -11.49
CA ALA A 2 18.55 12.91 -11.04
C ALA A 2 18.89 14.09 -10.13
N ASP A 3 18.12 15.18 -10.22
CA ASP A 3 18.25 16.31 -9.29
C ASP A 3 17.83 15.87 -7.87
N GLN A 4 18.82 15.92 -6.97
CA GLN A 4 18.73 15.54 -5.57
C GLN A 4 18.68 16.75 -4.62
N SER A 5 18.66 17.97 -5.15
CA SER A 5 18.66 19.20 -4.36
C SER A 5 17.40 19.35 -3.49
N TYR A 6 17.55 20.00 -2.35
CA TYR A 6 16.44 20.40 -1.48
C TYR A 6 15.89 21.76 -1.93
N SER A 7 15.54 21.86 -3.21
CA SER A 7 15.08 23.09 -3.87
C SER A 7 13.57 23.24 -3.81
N ALA A 8 13.09 24.48 -3.92
CA ALA A 8 11.66 24.80 -4.01
C ALA A 8 10.96 24.05 -5.16
N ALA A 9 11.67 23.87 -6.29
CA ALA A 9 11.16 23.12 -7.44
C ALA A 9 10.93 21.64 -7.11
N ASN A 10 11.87 21.00 -6.41
CA ASN A 10 11.69 19.61 -5.96
C ASN A 10 10.60 19.49 -4.90
N PHE A 11 10.49 20.44 -3.98
CA PHE A 11 9.41 20.47 -3.00
C PHE A 11 8.05 20.66 -3.67
N ARG A 12 7.95 21.47 -4.73
CA ARG A 12 6.74 21.59 -5.54
C ARG A 12 6.38 20.27 -6.22
N ARG A 13 7.37 19.57 -6.77
CA ARG A 13 7.15 18.24 -7.36
C ARG A 13 6.62 17.24 -6.33
N ILE A 14 7.17 17.25 -5.11
CA ILE A 14 6.67 16.43 -4.00
C ILE A 14 5.23 16.84 -3.68
N TRP A 15 4.96 18.14 -3.50
CA TRP A 15 3.63 18.65 -3.20
C TRP A 15 2.58 18.13 -4.21
N ASP A 16 2.85 18.32 -5.50
CA ASP A 16 1.94 17.92 -6.56
C ASP A 16 1.74 16.40 -6.59
N LEU A 17 2.79 15.61 -6.39
CA LEU A 17 2.70 14.15 -6.35
C LEU A 17 1.85 13.65 -5.15
N ARG A 18 2.05 14.23 -3.96
CA ARG A 18 1.40 13.79 -2.72
C ARG A 18 -0.05 14.25 -2.65
N THR A 19 -0.33 15.49 -3.04
CA THR A 19 -1.72 15.99 -3.19
C THR A 19 -2.50 15.18 -4.23
N ARG A 20 -1.86 14.77 -5.34
CA ARG A 20 -2.47 13.82 -6.30
C ARG A 20 -2.81 12.48 -5.64
N ARG A 21 -2.02 11.99 -4.70
CA ARG A 21 -2.29 10.76 -3.94
C ARG A 21 -3.35 10.92 -2.85
N GLY A 22 -3.84 12.14 -2.62
CA GLY A 22 -4.93 12.46 -1.69
C GLY A 22 -4.46 12.93 -0.32
N GLU A 23 -3.18 13.26 -0.15
CA GLU A 23 -2.69 13.92 1.07
C GLU A 23 -3.07 15.40 1.06
N ASP A 24 -3.60 15.86 2.19
CA ASP A 24 -3.88 17.28 2.38
C ASP A 24 -2.66 17.96 3.00
N LEU A 25 -1.84 18.57 2.14
CA LEU A 25 -0.65 19.33 2.56
C LEU A 25 -0.97 20.81 2.80
N SER A 26 -2.20 21.25 2.50
CA SER A 26 -2.58 22.65 2.65
C SER A 26 -2.53 23.13 4.09
N THR A 27 -2.66 22.20 5.05
CA THR A 27 -2.54 22.45 6.49
C THR A 27 -1.19 23.03 6.89
N PHE A 28 -0.11 22.76 6.14
CA PHE A 28 1.21 23.35 6.43
C PHE A 28 1.27 24.86 6.17
N TYR A 29 0.41 25.37 5.29
CA TYR A 29 0.46 26.76 4.84
C TYR A 29 -0.97 27.33 4.84
N PRO A 30 -1.44 27.89 5.96
CA PRO A 30 -2.80 28.41 6.11
C PRO A 30 -3.22 29.35 4.98
N ALA A 31 -2.34 30.26 4.53
CA ALA A 31 -2.63 31.17 3.42
C ALA A 31 -2.91 30.44 2.09
N VAL A 32 -2.24 29.30 1.83
CA VAL A 32 -2.49 28.45 0.66
C VAL A 32 -3.80 27.68 0.82
N GLN A 33 -4.12 27.26 2.05
CA GLN A 33 -5.39 26.62 2.38
C GLN A 33 -6.58 27.57 2.17
N ASP A 34 -6.47 28.80 2.65
CA ASP A 34 -7.48 29.85 2.50
C ASP A 34 -7.71 30.18 1.02
N ALA A 35 -6.62 30.39 0.26
CA ALA A 35 -6.72 30.59 -1.18
C ALA A 35 -7.35 29.37 -1.91
N SER A 36 -7.08 28.15 -1.44
CA SER A 36 -7.71 26.93 -1.97
C SER A 36 -9.20 26.85 -1.63
N ASN A 37 -9.61 27.31 -0.46
CA ASN A 37 -11.01 27.40 -0.05
C ASN A 37 -11.76 28.47 -0.85
N GLN A 38 -11.13 29.62 -1.10
CA GLN A 38 -11.70 30.67 -1.96
C GLN A 38 -11.99 30.15 -3.37
N ILE A 39 -11.09 29.36 -3.95
CA ILE A 39 -11.33 28.72 -5.27
C ILE A 39 -12.55 27.79 -5.22
N ARG A 40 -12.76 27.06 -4.11
CA ARG A 40 -13.93 26.18 -3.96
C ARG A 40 -15.23 26.98 -3.90
N VAL A 41 -15.22 28.13 -3.22
CA VAL A 41 -16.36 29.06 -3.17
C VAL A 41 -16.67 29.59 -4.56
N LEU A 42 -15.69 30.14 -5.28
CA LEU A 42 -15.88 30.63 -6.66
C LEU A 42 -16.42 29.55 -7.61
N VAL A 43 -15.94 28.30 -7.48
CA VAL A 43 -16.46 27.17 -8.28
C VAL A 43 -17.91 26.81 -7.93
N ALA A 44 -18.30 26.97 -6.66
CA ALA A 44 -19.67 26.76 -6.22
C ALA A 44 -20.58 27.88 -6.72
N GLU A 45 -20.16 29.14 -6.57
CA GLU A 45 -20.87 30.33 -7.08
C GLU A 45 -21.09 30.23 -8.59
N ARG A 46 -20.05 29.92 -9.37
CA ARG A 46 -20.18 29.64 -10.81
C ARG A 46 -21.23 28.58 -11.11
N ARG A 47 -21.30 27.51 -10.31
CA ARG A 47 -22.26 26.43 -10.53
C ARG A 47 -23.70 26.87 -10.23
N GLU A 48 -23.89 27.66 -9.16
CA GLU A 48 -25.20 28.20 -8.78
C GLU A 48 -25.70 29.22 -9.79
N ASP A 49 -24.84 30.16 -10.20
CA ASP A 49 -25.14 31.19 -11.18
C ASP A 49 -25.47 30.61 -12.56
N LEU A 50 -24.73 29.61 -13.02
CA LEU A 50 -25.02 28.99 -14.32
C LEU A 50 -26.26 28.09 -14.29
N ALA A 51 -26.72 27.66 -13.12
CA ALA A 51 -27.92 26.83 -12.99
C ALA A 51 -29.22 27.61 -13.21
N THR A 52 -29.20 28.94 -13.02
CA THR A 52 -30.37 29.81 -13.23
C THR A 52 -30.46 30.36 -14.66
N ARG A 53 -29.48 30.08 -15.51
CA ARG A 53 -29.34 30.63 -16.87
C ARG A 53 -29.59 29.59 -17.95
N THR A 54 -30.14 30.04 -19.08
CA THR A 54 -30.38 29.18 -20.25
C THR A 54 -29.06 28.82 -20.91
N LEU A 55 -28.79 27.52 -21.05
CA LEU A 55 -27.56 27.02 -21.66
C LEU A 55 -27.40 27.55 -23.10
N GLY A 56 -26.24 28.16 -23.39
CA GLY A 56 -25.90 28.67 -24.73
C GLY A 56 -26.49 30.05 -25.06
N SER A 57 -27.09 30.75 -24.11
CA SER A 57 -27.40 32.18 -24.27
C SER A 57 -26.13 33.03 -24.12
N THR A 58 -26.12 34.24 -24.70
CA THR A 58 -25.02 35.20 -24.53
C THR A 58 -24.76 35.51 -23.05
N ASP A 59 -25.81 35.71 -22.24
CA ASP A 59 -25.69 35.91 -20.79
C ASP A 59 -25.07 34.70 -20.07
N TYR A 60 -25.39 33.47 -20.49
CA TYR A 60 -24.74 32.27 -19.95
C TYR A 60 -23.25 32.24 -20.28
N GLU A 61 -22.87 32.53 -21.53
CA GLU A 61 -21.48 32.51 -21.99
C GLU A 61 -20.65 33.61 -21.32
N ASP A 62 -21.18 34.83 -21.23
CA ASP A 62 -20.52 35.96 -20.57
C ASP A 62 -20.33 35.71 -19.08
N CYS A 63 -21.36 35.20 -18.39
CA CYS A 63 -21.28 34.84 -16.98
C CYS A 63 -20.24 33.71 -16.75
N ALA A 64 -20.25 32.67 -17.59
CA ALA A 64 -19.28 31.58 -17.50
C ALA A 64 -17.85 32.08 -17.70
N ALA A 65 -17.62 32.96 -18.69
CA ALA A 65 -16.32 33.54 -18.98
C ALA A 65 -15.81 34.39 -17.82
N SER A 66 -16.66 35.22 -17.20
CA SER A 66 -16.29 36.04 -16.04
C SER A 66 -15.83 35.16 -14.87
N HIS A 67 -16.64 34.17 -14.50
CA HIS A 67 -16.29 33.23 -13.43
C HIS A 67 -15.00 32.47 -13.74
N ASP A 68 -14.78 32.08 -14.99
CA ASP A 68 -13.57 31.39 -15.41
C ASP A 68 -12.32 32.28 -15.26
N VAL A 69 -12.43 33.60 -15.51
CA VAL A 69 -11.37 34.58 -15.26
C VAL A 69 -11.06 34.69 -13.76
N ASP A 70 -12.09 34.78 -12.91
CA ASP A 70 -11.92 34.89 -11.46
C ASP A 70 -11.27 33.62 -10.87
N ILE A 71 -11.75 32.44 -11.27
CA ILE A 71 -11.18 31.15 -10.87
C ILE A 71 -9.73 31.03 -11.34
N LYS A 72 -9.41 31.47 -12.57
CA LYS A 72 -8.04 31.43 -13.10
C LYS A 72 -7.12 32.37 -12.31
N THR A 73 -7.59 33.56 -11.98
CA THR A 73 -6.85 34.55 -11.19
C THR A 73 -6.60 34.04 -9.77
N ALA A 74 -7.62 33.48 -9.12
CA ALA A 74 -7.51 32.88 -7.80
C ALA A 74 -6.53 31.68 -7.78
N ARG A 75 -6.57 30.83 -8.81
CA ARG A 75 -5.60 29.71 -8.97
C ARG A 75 -4.17 30.22 -9.11
N ARG A 76 -3.94 31.25 -9.92
CA ARG A 76 -2.62 31.87 -10.09
C ARG A 76 -2.10 32.42 -8.76
N LYS A 77 -2.92 33.20 -8.04
CA LYS A 77 -2.57 33.74 -6.73
C LYS A 77 -2.21 32.65 -5.72
N ARG A 78 -3.00 31.57 -5.66
CA ARG A 78 -2.70 30.40 -4.81
C ARG A 78 -1.36 29.77 -5.19
N ASP A 79 -1.09 29.58 -6.47
CA ASP A 79 0.16 28.96 -6.93
C ASP A 79 1.38 29.85 -6.64
N GLU A 80 1.26 31.17 -6.78
CA GLU A 80 2.29 32.15 -6.39
C GLU A 80 2.57 32.09 -4.88
N LEU A 81 1.54 32.08 -4.03
CA LEU A 81 1.68 31.90 -2.58
C LEU A 81 2.37 30.58 -2.22
N LEU A 82 1.96 29.49 -2.88
CA LEU A 82 2.57 28.18 -2.63
C LEU A 82 4.05 28.16 -3.03
N VAL A 83 4.43 28.74 -4.17
CA VAL A 83 5.84 28.84 -4.58
C VAL A 83 6.65 29.67 -3.59
N ALA A 84 6.09 30.77 -3.07
CA ALA A 84 6.75 31.59 -2.06
C ALA A 84 7.00 30.79 -0.75
N HIS A 85 5.98 30.09 -0.24
CA HIS A 85 6.12 29.28 0.97
C HIS A 85 7.09 28.09 0.81
N LEU A 86 7.06 27.41 -0.34
CA LEU A 86 8.00 26.33 -0.64
C LEU A 86 9.43 26.85 -0.79
N SER A 87 9.61 28.04 -1.36
CA SER A 87 10.91 28.71 -1.42
C SER A 87 11.44 29.05 -0.03
N GLY A 88 10.60 29.61 0.85
CA GLY A 88 10.96 29.83 2.25
C GLY A 88 11.32 28.55 2.98
N THR A 89 10.55 27.48 2.79
CA THR A 89 10.82 26.16 3.40
C THR A 89 12.15 25.57 2.88
N SER A 90 12.41 25.68 1.58
CA SER A 90 13.68 25.26 0.97
C SER A 90 14.86 26.05 1.53
N LEU A 91 14.72 27.36 1.72
CA LEU A 91 15.77 28.18 2.34
C LEU A 91 16.08 27.70 3.77
N LEU A 92 15.05 27.50 4.61
CA LEU A 92 15.22 27.03 5.98
C LEU A 92 15.86 25.63 6.04
N VAL A 93 15.46 24.72 5.14
CA VAL A 93 16.09 23.39 5.03
C VAL A 93 17.58 23.52 4.69
N ASN A 94 17.93 24.34 3.70
CA ASN A 94 19.34 24.52 3.30
C ASN A 94 20.16 25.20 4.41
N GLN A 95 19.60 26.16 5.13
CA GLN A 95 20.25 26.75 6.31
C GLN A 95 20.55 25.70 7.40
N GLN A 96 19.63 24.76 7.65
CA GLN A 96 19.87 23.65 8.60
C GLN A 96 20.92 22.66 8.09
N ILE A 97 20.99 22.43 6.78
CA ILE A 97 22.01 21.59 6.14
C ILE A 97 23.41 22.22 6.32
N ASP A 98 23.50 23.53 6.06
CA ASP A 98 24.75 24.29 6.12
C ASP A 98 25.25 24.42 7.56
N ALA A 99 24.33 24.60 8.52
CA ALA A 99 24.65 24.68 9.95
C ALA A 99 24.91 23.33 10.64
N ASP A 100 24.83 22.20 9.91
CA ASP A 100 24.91 20.84 10.47
C ASP A 100 23.92 20.56 11.62
N SER A 101 22.76 21.22 11.57
CA SER A 101 21.71 21.10 12.59
C SER A 101 20.53 20.27 12.10
N LEU A 102 20.77 19.33 11.18
CA LEU A 102 19.74 18.47 10.59
C LEU A 102 19.15 17.54 11.65
N SER A 103 17.85 17.67 11.92
CA SER A 103 17.12 16.81 12.85
C SER A 103 15.86 16.28 12.19
N LEU A 104 15.87 14.99 11.80
CA LEU A 104 14.69 14.35 11.26
C LEU A 104 13.76 13.85 12.37
N LYS A 105 13.09 14.80 13.03
CA LYS A 105 12.20 14.53 14.17
C LYS A 105 11.07 13.57 13.79
N THR A 106 10.81 12.63 14.69
CA THR A 106 9.70 11.68 14.58
C THR A 106 8.83 11.72 15.83
N VAL A 107 7.55 11.40 15.69
CA VAL A 107 6.62 11.25 16.83
C VAL A 107 6.07 9.83 16.85
N PRO A 108 5.72 9.29 18.04
CA PRO A 108 5.06 7.98 18.13
C PRO A 108 3.77 7.96 17.30
N GLY A 109 3.66 6.93 16.46
CA GLY A 109 2.47 6.59 15.68
C GLY A 109 1.66 5.46 16.33
N PRO A 110 0.62 4.96 15.65
CA PRO A 110 -0.17 3.84 16.16
C PRO A 110 0.68 2.56 16.24
N VAL A 111 0.40 1.71 17.23
CA VAL A 111 0.97 0.36 17.26
C VAL A 111 0.29 -0.48 16.17
N VAL A 112 1.09 -1.15 15.33
CA VAL A 112 0.60 -2.04 14.26
C VAL A 112 1.22 -3.41 14.48
N ARG A 113 0.36 -4.44 14.65
CA ARG A 113 0.80 -5.83 14.90
C ARG A 113 1.76 -5.96 16.09
N GLY A 114 1.46 -5.26 17.18
CA GLY A 114 2.28 -5.24 18.39
C GLY A 114 3.61 -4.51 18.27
N LYS A 115 3.92 -3.87 17.13
CA LYS A 115 5.15 -3.11 16.92
C LYS A 115 4.88 -1.59 16.90
N PRO A 116 5.69 -0.78 17.60
CA PRO A 116 5.55 0.68 17.55
C PRO A 116 5.83 1.19 16.13
N THR A 117 5.08 2.21 15.72
CA THR A 117 5.35 2.95 14.49
C THR A 117 5.64 4.41 14.82
N TYR A 118 6.16 5.13 13.84
CA TYR A 118 6.55 6.52 13.93
C TYR A 118 6.02 7.29 12.74
N THR A 119 5.66 8.55 12.97
CA THR A 119 5.22 9.48 11.94
C THR A 119 6.04 10.76 12.01
N LEU A 120 6.01 11.53 10.94
CA LEU A 120 6.57 12.89 10.96
C LEU A 120 5.60 13.80 11.74
N PRO A 121 6.09 14.85 12.41
CA PRO A 121 5.23 15.82 13.06
C PRO A 121 4.26 16.45 12.05
N PRO A 122 2.95 16.53 12.35
CA PRO A 122 1.93 16.95 11.39
C PRO A 122 2.01 18.43 11.01
N ASP A 123 2.63 19.27 11.84
CA ASP A 123 2.73 20.73 11.67
C ASP A 123 4.16 21.20 11.33
N ASP A 124 5.02 20.27 10.88
CA ASP A 124 6.42 20.56 10.54
C ASP A 124 6.69 20.35 9.05
N PRO A 125 6.52 21.39 8.21
CA PRO A 125 6.80 21.29 6.78
C PRO A 125 8.28 21.04 6.48
N ILE A 126 9.20 21.51 7.32
CA ILE A 126 10.65 21.36 7.13
C ILE A 126 11.01 19.88 7.20
N THR A 127 10.67 19.23 8.32
CA THR A 127 10.92 17.80 8.52
C THR A 127 10.18 16.96 7.47
N TYR A 128 8.96 17.36 7.10
CA TYR A 128 8.19 16.69 6.05
C TYR A 128 8.91 16.68 4.69
N PHE A 129 9.30 17.86 4.18
CA PHE A 129 9.96 17.96 2.88
C PHE A 129 11.37 17.39 2.89
N LEU A 130 12.10 17.53 4.00
CA LEU A 130 13.40 16.90 4.20
C LEU A 130 13.30 15.38 4.07
N SER A 131 12.33 14.75 4.75
CA SER A 131 12.07 13.31 4.69
C SER A 131 11.68 12.87 3.28
N ARG A 132 10.74 13.58 2.64
CA ARG A 132 10.18 13.19 1.33
C ARG A 132 11.18 13.37 0.19
N GLN A 133 12.00 14.41 0.24
CA GLN A 133 13.07 14.59 -0.75
C GLN A 133 14.15 13.53 -0.56
N SER A 134 14.53 13.21 0.67
CA SER A 134 15.47 12.13 0.97
C SER A 134 14.94 10.77 0.49
N GLU A 135 13.65 10.48 0.73
CA GLU A 135 12.98 9.27 0.22
C GLU A 135 13.11 9.18 -1.30
N ARG A 136 12.80 10.27 -1.99
CA ARG A 136 12.89 10.34 -3.45
C ARG A 136 14.33 10.15 -3.95
N ASN A 137 15.31 10.78 -3.29
CA ASN A 137 16.72 10.66 -3.63
C ASN A 137 17.19 9.21 -3.51
N VAL A 138 16.90 8.55 -2.39
CA VAL A 138 17.22 7.12 -2.17
C VAL A 138 16.58 6.25 -3.25
N ARG A 139 15.28 6.43 -3.53
CA ARG A 139 14.56 5.63 -4.53
C ARG A 139 15.16 5.76 -5.93
N LEU A 140 15.51 6.98 -6.34
CA LEU A 140 16.06 7.23 -7.68
C LEU A 140 17.52 6.79 -7.79
N ALA A 141 18.35 7.13 -6.80
CA ALA A 141 19.79 6.86 -6.81
C ALA A 141 20.10 5.36 -6.73
N LEU A 142 19.31 4.61 -5.98
CA LEU A 142 19.52 3.17 -5.75
C LEU A 142 18.58 2.29 -6.59
N SER A 143 17.75 2.91 -7.44
CA SER A 143 16.73 2.25 -8.29
C SER A 143 15.87 1.27 -7.48
N VAL A 144 15.17 1.83 -6.50
CA VAL A 144 14.39 1.09 -5.50
C VAL A 144 12.91 1.31 -5.77
N GLU A 145 12.27 0.28 -6.31
CA GLU A 145 10.82 0.20 -6.45
C GLU A 145 10.29 -0.92 -5.57
N ALA A 146 9.19 -0.64 -4.86
CA ALA A 146 8.55 -1.67 -4.06
C ALA A 146 7.84 -2.65 -5.00
N PRO A 147 8.07 -3.97 -4.88
CA PRO A 147 7.41 -4.95 -5.73
C PRO A 147 5.89 -4.89 -5.55
N SER A 148 5.16 -5.09 -6.65
CA SER A 148 3.70 -5.15 -6.60
C SER A 148 3.26 -6.50 -6.04
N ARG A 149 2.50 -6.48 -4.93
CA ARG A 149 2.00 -7.70 -4.27
C ARG A 149 1.34 -8.68 -5.23
N SER A 150 0.49 -8.17 -6.12
CA SER A 150 -0.24 -8.99 -7.09
C SER A 150 0.69 -9.58 -8.14
N ILE A 151 1.61 -8.78 -8.70
CA ILE A 151 2.58 -9.24 -9.70
C ILE A 151 3.50 -10.30 -9.10
N THR A 152 3.97 -10.09 -7.87
CA THR A 152 4.84 -11.04 -7.15
C THR A 152 4.13 -12.39 -6.92
N ALA A 153 2.87 -12.36 -6.49
CA ALA A 153 2.08 -13.57 -6.30
C ALA A 153 1.80 -14.29 -7.63
N GLU A 154 1.50 -13.53 -8.68
CA GLU A 154 1.24 -14.05 -10.03
C GLU A 154 2.48 -14.67 -10.67
N GLN A 155 3.64 -14.02 -10.54
CA GLN A 155 4.92 -14.57 -10.99
C GLN A 155 5.21 -15.91 -10.32
N LEU A 156 5.08 -15.98 -8.99
CA LEU A 156 5.24 -17.24 -8.26
C LEU A 156 4.28 -18.31 -8.77
N PHE A 157 2.99 -18.00 -8.83
CA PHE A 157 1.95 -18.93 -9.26
C PHE A 157 2.25 -19.49 -10.66
N ARG A 158 2.50 -18.62 -11.65
CA ARG A 158 2.81 -19.03 -13.03
C ARG A 158 4.08 -19.88 -13.13
N THR A 159 5.08 -19.64 -12.28
CA THR A 159 6.31 -20.45 -12.26
C THR A 159 6.11 -21.83 -11.66
N ILE A 160 5.20 -22.00 -10.69
CA ILE A 160 4.96 -23.29 -10.03
C ILE A 160 3.75 -24.05 -10.59
N ASP A 161 2.91 -23.42 -11.41
CA ASP A 161 1.78 -24.07 -12.08
C ASP A 161 2.20 -24.75 -13.39
N ASN A 162 2.98 -25.82 -13.24
CA ASN A 162 3.40 -26.71 -14.33
C ASN A 162 3.80 -28.07 -13.74
N GLN A 163 4.28 -28.99 -14.58
CA GLN A 163 4.70 -30.34 -14.17
C GLN A 163 6.21 -30.47 -13.94
N VAL A 164 6.96 -29.36 -14.00
CA VAL A 164 8.43 -29.41 -13.89
C VAL A 164 8.82 -29.78 -12.46
N PRO A 165 9.80 -30.69 -12.27
CA PRO A 165 10.40 -30.97 -10.98
C PRO A 165 10.99 -29.70 -10.35
N LEU A 166 10.45 -29.32 -9.21
CA LEU A 166 10.84 -28.11 -8.50
C LEU A 166 10.74 -28.29 -7.00
N MET A 167 11.40 -27.38 -6.30
CA MET A 167 11.31 -27.22 -4.86
C MET A 167 10.92 -25.77 -4.56
N VAL A 168 9.93 -25.59 -3.69
CA VAL A 168 9.54 -24.28 -3.16
C VAL A 168 10.15 -24.13 -1.77
N LEU A 169 10.89 -23.05 -1.57
CA LEU A 169 11.38 -22.62 -0.27
C LEU A 169 10.79 -21.26 0.07
N ARG A 170 9.86 -21.23 1.02
CA ARG A 170 9.32 -20.01 1.61
C ARG A 170 10.04 -19.72 2.92
N THR A 171 10.40 -18.46 3.15
CA THR A 171 10.93 -17.99 4.43
C THR A 171 10.53 -16.54 4.68
N ASP A 172 10.80 -16.03 5.88
CA ASP A 172 10.50 -14.67 6.30
C ASP A 172 11.74 -14.10 6.99
N LEU A 173 12.04 -12.81 6.80
CA LEU A 173 13.10 -12.11 7.51
C LEU A 173 12.61 -11.77 8.93
N ALA A 174 13.31 -12.26 9.94
CA ALA A 174 12.93 -12.07 11.33
C ALA A 174 13.12 -10.61 11.75
N SER A 175 12.01 -9.92 12.06
CA SER A 175 12.02 -8.52 12.49
C SER A 175 12.86 -7.62 11.58
N PHE A 176 12.68 -7.76 10.27
CA PHE A 176 13.52 -7.14 9.25
C PHE A 176 13.86 -5.68 9.54
N TYR A 177 12.84 -4.82 9.68
CA TYR A 177 13.03 -3.40 9.98
C TYR A 177 13.87 -3.18 11.25
N GLU A 178 13.65 -3.94 12.33
CA GLU A 178 14.38 -3.79 13.59
C GLU A 178 15.82 -4.35 13.53
N SER A 179 16.09 -5.22 12.57
CA SER A 179 17.35 -5.96 12.48
C SER A 179 18.42 -5.29 11.61
N ILE A 180 18.06 -4.31 10.77
CA ILE A 180 19.01 -3.69 9.83
C ILE A 180 20.15 -2.97 10.58
N PRO A 181 21.43 -3.38 10.40
CA PRO A 181 22.56 -2.77 11.09
C PRO A 181 22.87 -1.36 10.55
N HIS A 182 23.00 -0.38 11.45
CA HIS A 182 23.22 1.03 11.04
C HIS A 182 24.56 1.22 10.34
N ASP A 183 25.62 0.60 10.85
CA ASP A 183 26.97 0.66 10.28
C ASP A 183 27.01 0.17 8.83
N ARG A 184 26.37 -0.97 8.55
CA ARG A 184 26.29 -1.55 7.20
C ARG A 184 25.41 -0.74 6.28
N LEU A 185 24.28 -0.23 6.77
CA LEU A 185 23.43 0.66 6.00
C LEU A 185 24.18 1.94 5.63
N ARG A 186 24.89 2.57 6.58
CA ARG A 186 25.72 3.76 6.34
C ARG A 186 26.81 3.49 5.31
N ALA A 187 27.52 2.36 5.44
CA ALA A 187 28.55 1.95 4.50
C ALA A 187 27.99 1.82 3.08
N MET A 188 26.86 1.10 2.91
CA MET A 188 26.18 0.94 1.63
C MET A 188 25.76 2.28 1.00
N LEU A 189 25.21 3.19 1.79
CA LEU A 189 24.77 4.50 1.28
C LEU A 189 25.96 5.39 0.89
N ARG A 190 27.04 5.36 1.67
CA ARG A 190 28.24 6.17 1.43
C ARG A 190 29.10 5.64 0.27
N SER A 191 29.08 4.33 0.01
CA SER A 191 29.73 3.73 -1.16
C SER A 191 28.99 3.99 -2.47
N SER A 192 27.78 4.56 -2.42
CA SER A 192 26.98 4.84 -3.61
C SER A 192 27.33 6.20 -4.21
N ASP A 193 28.03 6.21 -5.34
CA ASP A 193 28.39 7.45 -6.07
C ASP A 193 27.16 8.25 -6.54
N SER A 194 26.01 7.59 -6.68
CA SER A 194 24.78 8.21 -7.15
C SER A 194 24.01 8.97 -6.06
N LEU A 195 24.35 8.85 -4.77
CA LEU A 195 23.58 9.43 -3.67
C LEU A 195 24.28 10.66 -3.08
N SER A 196 23.53 11.75 -2.88
CA SER A 196 24.12 12.98 -2.34
C SER A 196 24.51 12.85 -0.87
N ARG A 197 25.67 13.42 -0.51
CA ARG A 197 26.17 13.48 0.88
C ARG A 197 25.16 14.10 1.85
N THR A 198 24.40 15.10 1.40
CA THR A 198 23.32 15.70 2.18
C THR A 198 22.22 14.68 2.51
N THR A 199 21.82 13.84 1.56
CA THR A 199 20.85 12.77 1.82
C THR A 199 21.40 11.76 2.83
N CYS A 200 22.67 11.39 2.72
CA CYS A 200 23.32 10.53 3.72
C CYS A 200 23.28 11.15 5.12
N ARG A 201 23.53 12.47 5.25
CA ARG A 201 23.43 13.18 6.54
C ARG A 201 22.01 13.19 7.11
N VAL A 202 20.98 13.34 6.28
CA VAL A 202 19.58 13.23 6.73
C VAL A 202 19.28 11.81 7.23
N VAL A 203 19.75 10.78 6.53
CA VAL A 203 19.59 9.39 6.98
C VAL A 203 20.35 9.18 8.30
N ASP A 204 21.58 9.67 8.42
CA ASP A 204 22.36 9.59 9.66
C ASP A 204 21.63 10.24 10.84
N SER A 205 21.01 11.41 10.64
CA SER A 205 20.17 12.08 11.64
C SER A 205 18.98 11.22 12.08
N MET A 206 18.28 10.59 11.12
CA MET A 206 17.18 9.66 11.43
C MET A 206 17.65 8.43 12.23
N LEU A 207 18.79 7.85 11.84
CA LEU A 207 19.36 6.69 12.53
C LEU A 207 19.80 7.05 13.95
N ALA A 208 20.45 8.20 14.14
CA ALA A 208 20.86 8.71 15.45
C ALA A 208 19.65 8.94 16.37
N GLU A 209 18.56 9.50 15.84
CA GLU A 209 17.32 9.65 16.61
C GLU A 209 16.72 8.29 17.01
N SER A 210 16.75 7.31 16.12
CA SER A 210 16.31 5.95 16.42
C SER A 210 17.18 5.31 17.50
N GLU A 211 18.50 5.43 17.37
CA GLU A 211 19.49 4.90 18.32
C GLU A 211 19.34 5.54 19.71
N ASN A 212 19.14 6.86 19.78
CA ASN A 212 18.87 7.57 21.04
C ASN A 212 17.60 7.06 21.75
N ARG A 213 16.60 6.59 21.00
CA ARG A 213 15.35 6.06 21.56
C ARG A 213 15.45 4.60 21.97
N THR A 214 16.13 3.78 21.17
CA THR A 214 16.19 2.32 21.38
C THR A 214 17.41 1.90 22.22
N GLY A 215 18.40 2.78 22.34
CA GLY A 215 19.71 2.49 22.93
C GLY A 215 20.55 1.52 22.10
N LYS A 216 20.23 1.32 20.81
CA LYS A 216 20.87 0.31 19.96
C LYS A 216 21.16 0.85 18.55
N PRO A 217 22.35 0.59 17.98
CA PRO A 217 22.73 0.99 16.62
C PRO A 217 22.16 0.05 15.54
N ILE A 218 20.91 -0.39 15.72
CA ILE A 218 20.21 -1.28 14.79
C ILE A 218 18.77 -0.81 14.59
N GLY A 219 18.25 -1.12 13.41
CA GLY A 219 16.84 -0.99 13.07
C GLY A 219 16.45 0.34 12.44
N LEU A 220 15.36 0.31 11.68
CA LEU A 220 14.73 1.45 11.03
C LEU A 220 13.35 1.73 11.67
N PRO A 221 13.01 3.00 11.94
CA PRO A 221 11.71 3.35 12.51
C PRO A 221 10.59 3.02 11.53
N ARG A 222 9.65 2.16 11.94
CA ARG A 222 8.47 1.79 11.14
C ARG A 222 7.54 2.98 10.93
N GLY A 223 6.81 3.00 9.82
CA GLY A 223 5.80 4.04 9.51
C GLY A 223 6.34 5.23 8.70
N LEU A 224 7.67 5.41 8.61
CA LEU A 224 8.29 6.40 7.74
C LEU A 224 8.52 5.84 6.34
N ALA A 225 8.22 6.66 5.33
CA ALA A 225 8.44 6.25 3.95
C ALA A 225 9.92 6.23 3.55
N LEU A 226 10.75 7.07 4.18
CA LEU A 226 12.20 7.00 4.06
C LEU A 226 12.74 5.67 4.58
N SER A 227 12.28 5.20 5.75
CA SER A 227 12.62 3.86 6.26
C SER A 227 12.24 2.75 5.29
N ALA A 228 11.06 2.84 4.67
CA ALA A 228 10.64 1.84 3.68
C ALA A 228 11.54 1.85 2.43
N ALA A 229 11.99 3.02 1.97
CA ALA A 229 12.94 3.12 0.85
C ALA A 229 14.32 2.57 1.22
N LEU A 230 14.81 2.84 2.43
CA LEU A 230 16.09 2.35 2.93
C LEU A 230 16.08 0.83 3.15
N ALA A 231 14.99 0.29 3.71
CA ALA A 231 14.84 -1.14 3.93
C ALA A 231 14.87 -1.91 2.60
N GLU A 232 14.13 -1.42 1.59
CA GLU A 232 14.12 -2.03 0.26
C GLU A 232 15.48 -1.87 -0.45
N ALA A 233 16.16 -0.73 -0.28
CA ALA A 233 17.53 -0.54 -0.77
C ALA A 233 18.51 -1.55 -0.16
N TYR A 234 18.41 -1.79 1.16
CA TYR A 234 19.25 -2.73 1.88
C TYR A 234 18.99 -4.17 1.43
N ALA A 235 17.71 -4.56 1.29
CA ALA A 235 17.32 -5.88 0.83
C ALA A 235 17.72 -6.16 -0.63
N LYS A 236 17.94 -5.14 -1.46
CA LYS A 236 18.41 -5.34 -2.83
C LYS A 236 19.74 -6.09 -2.92
N GLN A 237 20.64 -5.91 -1.94
CA GLN A 237 21.88 -6.70 -1.87
C GLN A 237 21.59 -8.18 -1.66
N LEU A 238 20.66 -8.49 -0.75
CA LEU A 238 20.17 -9.84 -0.52
C LEU A 238 19.56 -10.44 -1.79
N ASP A 239 18.68 -9.68 -2.45
CA ASP A 239 17.99 -10.10 -3.67
C ASP A 239 19.00 -10.47 -4.78
N LEU A 240 20.05 -9.68 -4.95
CA LEU A 240 21.12 -9.94 -5.94
C LEU A 240 21.95 -11.18 -5.62
N LEU A 241 22.27 -11.41 -4.33
CA LEU A 241 23.06 -12.56 -3.91
C LEU A 241 22.27 -13.87 -4.03
N ILE A 242 21.00 -13.86 -3.61
CA ILE A 242 20.15 -15.06 -3.69
C ILE A 242 19.77 -15.36 -5.14
N SER A 243 19.35 -14.37 -5.93
CA SER A 243 18.93 -14.62 -7.32
C SER A 243 20.04 -15.17 -8.22
N LYS A 244 21.31 -14.88 -7.90
CA LYS A 244 22.48 -15.41 -8.60
C LYS A 244 22.96 -16.77 -8.08
N SER A 245 22.36 -17.28 -7.00
CA SER A 245 22.73 -18.58 -6.46
C SER A 245 22.33 -19.70 -7.42
N GLN A 246 23.14 -20.76 -7.46
CA GLN A 246 22.91 -21.88 -8.37
C GLN A 246 21.54 -22.53 -8.12
N SER A 247 20.90 -22.97 -9.21
CA SER A 247 19.61 -23.67 -9.19
C SER A 247 18.40 -22.84 -8.73
N VAL A 248 18.52 -21.52 -8.58
CA VAL A 248 17.36 -20.63 -8.36
C VAL A 248 16.71 -20.30 -9.70
N TYR A 249 15.49 -20.81 -9.94
CA TYR A 249 14.70 -20.46 -11.13
C TYR A 249 13.90 -19.18 -10.94
N LEU A 250 13.37 -18.98 -9.72
CA LEU A 250 12.66 -17.77 -9.36
C LEU A 250 13.02 -17.39 -7.93
N TYR A 251 13.32 -16.11 -7.75
CA TYR A 251 13.38 -15.47 -6.45
C TYR A 251 12.34 -14.35 -6.44
N VAL A 252 11.43 -14.38 -5.46
CA VAL A 252 10.49 -13.31 -5.22
C VAL A 252 10.53 -12.91 -3.75
N ARG A 253 10.55 -11.60 -3.49
CA ARG A 253 10.43 -11.03 -2.15
C ARG A 253 9.32 -9.99 -2.13
N TYR A 254 8.57 -9.97 -1.04
CA TYR A 254 7.66 -8.89 -0.73
C TYR A 254 7.88 -8.45 0.71
N VAL A 255 8.63 -7.36 0.88
CA VAL A 255 9.06 -6.87 2.20
C VAL A 255 9.89 -7.95 2.91
N ASP A 256 9.31 -8.62 3.93
CA ASP A 256 9.99 -9.61 4.77
C ASP A 256 9.78 -11.05 4.24
N ASP A 257 8.68 -11.31 3.51
CA ASP A 257 8.35 -12.63 2.96
C ASP A 257 9.20 -12.90 1.70
N ILE A 258 9.91 -14.02 1.68
CA ILE A 258 10.75 -14.49 0.58
C ILE A 258 10.25 -15.86 0.10
N VAL A 259 10.17 -16.06 -1.21
CA VAL A 259 9.96 -17.37 -1.82
C VAL A 259 10.99 -17.61 -2.91
N LEU A 260 11.60 -18.79 -2.88
CA LEU A 260 12.48 -19.30 -3.90
C LEU A 260 11.81 -20.51 -4.57
N VAL A 261 11.90 -20.58 -5.89
CA VAL A 261 11.64 -21.78 -6.66
C VAL A 261 12.97 -22.28 -7.17
N LEU A 262 13.33 -23.49 -6.75
CA LEU A 262 14.61 -24.10 -7.05
C LEU A 262 14.42 -25.27 -8.02
N GLY A 263 15.33 -25.39 -8.96
CA GLY A 263 15.42 -26.57 -9.81
C GLY A 263 15.88 -27.77 -9.01
N VAL A 264 15.19 -28.88 -9.19
CA VAL A 264 15.60 -30.17 -8.65
C VAL A 264 16.16 -30.96 -9.83
N ALA A 265 17.49 -31.06 -9.90
CA ALA A 265 18.07 -32.17 -10.65
C ALA A 265 17.68 -33.45 -9.91
N ASP A 266 17.31 -34.51 -10.65
CA ASP A 266 16.67 -35.76 -10.18
C ASP A 266 17.39 -36.52 -9.03
N GLN A 267 18.45 -35.98 -8.42
CA GLN A 267 19.30 -36.66 -7.45
C GLN A 267 19.86 -35.79 -6.30
N ASP A 268 19.46 -34.52 -6.10
CA ASP A 268 20.03 -33.69 -5.01
C ASP A 268 19.08 -33.59 -3.78
N PRO A 269 19.28 -34.41 -2.72
CA PRO A 269 18.29 -34.59 -1.66
C PRO A 269 18.36 -33.54 -0.55
N LYS A 270 19.24 -32.53 -0.62
CA LYS A 270 19.57 -31.71 0.56
C LYS A 270 18.93 -30.33 0.53
N VAL A 271 17.60 -30.31 0.71
CA VAL A 271 16.80 -29.13 1.12
C VAL A 271 17.53 -28.30 2.19
N ASN A 272 18.09 -28.97 3.20
CA ASN A 272 18.80 -28.35 4.31
C ASN A 272 20.07 -27.60 3.88
N ASN A 273 20.80 -28.08 2.86
CA ASN A 273 21.99 -27.40 2.36
C ASN A 273 21.60 -26.10 1.66
N ARG A 274 20.49 -26.09 0.93
CA ARG A 274 20.01 -24.91 0.20
C ARG A 274 19.46 -23.85 1.16
N LEU A 275 18.66 -24.26 2.14
CA LEU A 275 18.21 -23.36 3.21
C LEU A 275 19.41 -22.80 4.00
N LYS A 276 20.43 -23.63 4.29
CA LYS A 276 21.66 -23.17 4.93
C LYS A 276 22.39 -22.12 4.10
N ALA A 277 22.55 -22.33 2.79
CA ALA A 277 23.17 -21.33 1.91
C ALA A 277 22.42 -19.99 1.92
N VAL A 278 21.08 -20.03 1.84
CA VAL A 278 20.24 -18.81 1.95
C VAL A 278 20.42 -18.16 3.33
N SER A 279 20.41 -18.95 4.40
CA SER A 279 20.64 -18.48 5.77
C SER A 279 22.01 -17.82 5.92
N ASP A 280 23.07 -18.42 5.36
CA ASP A 280 24.43 -17.89 5.43
C ASP A 280 24.54 -16.54 4.70
N ILE A 281 23.90 -16.40 3.53
CA ILE A 281 23.79 -15.11 2.83
C ILE A 281 23.06 -14.06 3.69
N VAL A 282 21.93 -14.43 4.30
CA VAL A 282 21.14 -13.52 5.15
C VAL A 282 21.95 -13.07 6.38
N HIS A 283 22.65 -13.99 7.04
CA HIS A 283 23.53 -13.68 8.17
C HIS A 283 24.75 -12.85 7.74
N SER A 284 25.28 -13.06 6.53
CA SER A 284 26.36 -12.23 5.99
C SER A 284 25.98 -10.76 5.87
N LEU A 285 24.68 -10.44 5.81
CA LEU A 285 24.12 -9.08 5.82
C LEU A 285 23.61 -8.63 7.20
N GLY A 286 23.84 -9.40 8.26
CA GLY A 286 23.45 -9.04 9.63
C GLY A 286 21.95 -9.15 9.87
N LEU A 287 21.25 -9.89 9.01
CA LEU A 287 19.84 -10.22 9.13
C LEU A 287 19.70 -11.67 9.60
N SER A 288 18.47 -12.08 9.89
CA SER A 288 18.17 -13.47 10.25
C SER A 288 16.85 -13.93 9.61
N LEU A 289 16.73 -15.24 9.38
CA LEU A 289 15.48 -15.86 8.95
C LEU A 289 14.59 -16.17 10.16
N ASN A 290 13.29 -16.26 9.93
CA ASN A 290 12.30 -16.69 10.91
C ASN A 290 11.99 -18.19 10.74
N PRO A 291 12.58 -19.08 11.57
CA PRO A 291 12.44 -20.52 11.38
C PRO A 291 11.00 -21.01 11.47
N ALA A 292 10.17 -20.36 12.30
CA ALA A 292 8.77 -20.72 12.49
C ALA A 292 7.89 -20.46 11.26
N LYS A 293 8.34 -19.58 10.35
CA LYS A 293 7.66 -19.29 9.08
C LYS A 293 8.40 -19.87 7.87
N THR A 294 9.52 -20.57 8.09
CA THR A 294 10.24 -21.24 7.02
C THR A 294 9.52 -22.52 6.65
N PHE A 295 9.27 -22.69 5.35
CA PHE A 295 8.58 -23.83 4.77
C PHE A 295 9.32 -24.27 3.52
N ALA A 296 9.57 -25.57 3.37
CA ALA A 296 10.27 -26.12 2.22
C ALA A 296 9.56 -27.39 1.75
N THR A 297 9.25 -27.48 0.46
CA THR A 297 8.66 -28.69 -0.12
C THR A 297 9.12 -28.89 -1.55
N SER A 298 9.28 -30.14 -1.95
CA SER A 298 9.38 -30.51 -3.36
C SER A 298 7.97 -30.67 -3.94
N ARG A 299 7.88 -30.68 -5.28
CA ARG A 299 6.64 -31.07 -5.96
C ARG A 299 6.23 -32.49 -5.52
N PRO A 300 4.98 -32.69 -5.06
CA PRO A 300 4.49 -34.01 -4.69
C PRO A 300 4.50 -34.97 -5.88
N LYS A 301 4.76 -36.25 -5.63
CA LYS A 301 4.56 -37.32 -6.62
C LYS A 301 3.08 -37.59 -6.81
N ALA A 302 2.72 -38.31 -7.88
CA ALA A 302 1.31 -38.66 -8.17
C ALA A 302 0.62 -39.44 -7.03
N SER A 303 1.38 -40.19 -6.24
CA SER A 303 0.90 -40.94 -5.08
C SER A 303 0.80 -40.11 -3.79
N GLU A 304 1.30 -38.88 -3.79
CA GLU A 304 1.39 -38.03 -2.61
C GLU A 304 0.28 -36.97 -2.61
N PRO A 305 -0.25 -36.59 -1.43
CA PRO A 305 -1.26 -35.55 -1.33
C PRO A 305 -0.69 -34.20 -1.77
N ALA A 306 -1.57 -33.32 -2.24
CA ALA A 306 -1.20 -31.95 -2.55
C ALA A 306 -0.78 -31.20 -1.28
N ILE A 307 0.21 -30.33 -1.41
CA ILE A 307 0.81 -29.61 -0.29
C ILE A 307 0.51 -28.12 -0.43
N GLY A 308 -0.17 -27.56 0.57
CA GLY A 308 -0.57 -26.16 0.58
C GLY A 308 0.35 -25.28 1.41
N PHE A 309 0.65 -24.08 0.92
CA PHE A 309 1.31 -23.02 1.68
C PHE A 309 0.71 -21.66 1.38
N ASP A 310 0.82 -20.74 2.34
CA ASP A 310 0.26 -19.40 2.20
C ASP A 310 1.32 -18.44 1.64
N PHE A 311 0.92 -17.56 0.72
CA PHE A 311 1.77 -16.46 0.24
C PHE A 311 0.91 -15.28 -0.20
N LEU A 312 1.20 -14.09 0.32
CA LEU A 312 0.56 -12.82 -0.06
C LEU A 312 -0.99 -12.85 -0.08
N GLY A 313 -1.59 -13.60 0.85
CA GLY A 313 -3.05 -13.69 1.03
C GLY A 313 -3.73 -14.69 0.10
N TYR A 314 -2.94 -15.55 -0.55
CA TYR A 314 -3.40 -16.74 -1.25
C TYR A 314 -2.90 -18.00 -0.53
N ARG A 315 -3.71 -19.06 -0.58
CA ARG A 315 -3.33 -20.43 -0.28
C ARG A 315 -2.97 -21.10 -1.60
N LEU A 316 -1.68 -21.36 -1.83
CA LEU A 316 -1.19 -22.05 -3.02
C LEU A 316 -1.07 -23.54 -2.70
N THR A 317 -1.74 -24.39 -3.48
CA THR A 317 -1.78 -25.84 -3.27
C THR A 317 -1.07 -26.54 -4.42
N LEU A 318 0.14 -27.03 -4.13
CA LEU A 318 1.00 -27.69 -5.09
C LEU A 318 0.66 -29.19 -5.18
N SER A 319 0.47 -29.68 -6.40
CA SER A 319 0.19 -31.10 -6.69
C SER A 319 1.19 -31.65 -7.70
N HIS A 320 1.09 -32.93 -8.06
CA HIS A 320 1.93 -33.52 -9.08
C HIS A 320 1.70 -32.93 -10.49
N THR A 321 0.50 -32.40 -10.79
CA THR A 321 0.15 -31.86 -12.11
C THR A 321 0.32 -30.35 -12.25
N GLY A 322 0.38 -29.61 -11.15
CA GLY A 322 0.39 -28.14 -11.20
C GLY A 322 0.15 -27.50 -9.83
N CYS A 323 -0.39 -26.29 -9.82
CA CYS A 323 -0.72 -25.54 -8.61
C CYS A 323 -2.10 -24.90 -8.72
N THR A 324 -2.89 -24.94 -7.66
CA THR A 324 -4.12 -24.16 -7.54
C THR A 324 -3.96 -23.05 -6.51
N ALA A 325 -4.77 -22.00 -6.62
CA ALA A 325 -4.76 -20.88 -5.68
C ALA A 325 -6.17 -20.64 -5.12
N ASP A 326 -6.25 -20.42 -3.82
CA ASP A 326 -7.47 -20.00 -3.12
C ASP A 326 -7.16 -18.85 -2.15
N LEU A 327 -8.16 -18.29 -1.47
CA LEU A 327 -7.93 -17.32 -0.40
C LEU A 327 -7.29 -18.00 0.83
N THR A 328 -6.50 -17.26 1.60
CA THR A 328 -6.13 -17.71 2.94
C THR A 328 -7.33 -17.62 3.88
N ARG A 329 -7.40 -18.49 4.90
CA ARG A 329 -8.44 -18.44 5.95
C ARG A 329 -8.49 -17.07 6.62
N SER A 330 -7.32 -16.51 6.98
CA SER A 330 -7.20 -15.15 7.54
C SER A 330 -7.75 -14.03 6.63
N ARG A 331 -7.84 -14.26 5.32
CA ARG A 331 -8.43 -13.30 4.39
C ARG A 331 -9.95 -13.49 4.30
N ALA A 332 -10.42 -14.74 4.29
CA ALA A 332 -11.84 -15.06 4.41
C ALA A 332 -12.43 -14.51 5.71
N ASP A 333 -11.74 -14.71 6.85
CA ASP A 333 -12.15 -14.21 8.16
C ASP A 333 -12.35 -12.68 8.16
N ARG A 334 -11.50 -11.94 7.44
CA ARG A 334 -11.68 -10.49 7.26
C ARG A 334 -12.93 -10.14 6.46
N TYR A 335 -13.32 -10.93 5.46
CA TYR A 335 -14.59 -10.73 4.77
C TYR A 335 -15.77 -11.03 5.70
N LEU A 336 -15.71 -12.15 6.44
CA LEU A 336 -16.73 -12.53 7.42
C LEU A 336 -16.91 -11.47 8.51
N GLN A 337 -15.81 -10.97 9.08
CA GLN A 337 -15.84 -9.90 10.07
C GLN A 337 -16.45 -8.61 9.49
N ARG A 338 -16.12 -8.25 8.25
CA ARG A 338 -16.70 -7.07 7.57
C ARG A 338 -18.20 -7.25 7.31
N LEU A 339 -18.65 -8.45 6.96
CA LEU A 339 -20.07 -8.79 6.87
C LEU A 339 -20.73 -8.59 8.22
N GLN A 340 -20.22 -9.22 9.27
CA GLN A 340 -20.76 -9.10 10.62
C GLN A 340 -20.90 -7.62 11.05
N LEU A 341 -19.83 -6.83 10.95
CA LEU A 341 -19.86 -5.39 11.28
C LEU A 341 -20.87 -4.60 10.43
N THR A 342 -21.09 -5.01 9.18
CA THR A 342 -22.05 -4.38 8.28
C THR A 342 -23.49 -4.58 8.76
N PHE A 343 -23.84 -5.81 9.16
CA PHE A 343 -25.17 -6.13 9.68
C PHE A 343 -25.36 -5.60 11.10
N ASP A 344 -24.33 -5.62 11.95
CA ASP A 344 -24.36 -5.02 13.29
C ASP A 344 -24.66 -3.52 13.23
N GLN A 345 -24.00 -2.79 12.32
CA GLN A 345 -24.26 -1.37 12.12
C GLN A 345 -25.71 -1.11 11.68
N TYR A 346 -26.26 -1.95 10.80
CA TYR A 346 -27.65 -1.82 10.36
C TYR A 346 -28.65 -2.04 11.49
N ARG A 347 -28.41 -3.07 12.33
CA ARG A 347 -29.23 -3.35 13.53
C ARG A 347 -29.17 -2.19 14.53
N ASN A 348 -27.98 -1.69 14.81
CA ASN A 348 -27.77 -0.60 15.77
C ASN A 348 -28.38 0.74 15.30
N GLU A 349 -28.47 0.97 13.99
CA GLU A 349 -29.13 2.15 13.40
C GLU A 349 -30.66 1.98 13.27
N GLY A 350 -31.24 0.91 13.84
CA GLY A 350 -32.69 0.70 13.91
C GLY A 350 -33.36 0.42 12.57
N GLY A 351 -32.60 0.00 11.55
CA GLY A 351 -33.16 -0.40 10.26
C GLY A 351 -33.80 0.71 9.42
N THR A 352 -33.51 1.98 9.72
CA THR A 352 -34.00 3.15 8.97
C THR A 352 -33.70 3.07 7.46
N SER A 353 -34.46 3.78 6.63
CA SER A 353 -34.23 3.83 5.17
C SER A 353 -32.79 4.22 4.80
N ARG A 354 -32.19 5.13 5.58
CA ARG A 354 -30.79 5.53 5.41
C ARG A 354 -29.82 4.38 5.72
N SER A 355 -30.04 3.65 6.81
CA SER A 355 -29.21 2.49 7.19
C SER A 355 -29.33 1.36 6.16
N ALA A 356 -30.52 1.15 5.58
CA ALA A 356 -30.75 0.15 4.54
C ALA A 356 -29.98 0.46 3.25
N VAL A 357 -29.97 1.73 2.82
CA VAL A 357 -29.15 2.16 1.67
C VAL A 357 -27.65 1.92 1.95
N GLN A 358 -27.19 2.21 3.17
CA GLN A 358 -25.80 1.98 3.56
C GLN A 358 -25.43 0.49 3.59
N LEU A 359 -26.34 -0.36 4.09
CA LEU A 359 -26.21 -1.81 4.08
C LEU A 359 -25.99 -2.31 2.65
N LEU A 360 -26.91 -2.00 1.72
CA LEU A 360 -26.80 -2.44 0.32
C LEU A 360 -25.53 -1.90 -0.36
N GLN A 361 -25.10 -0.67 -0.05
CA GLN A 361 -23.84 -0.12 -0.57
C GLN A 361 -22.62 -0.90 -0.08
N ARG A 362 -22.61 -1.33 1.19
CA ARG A 362 -21.52 -2.14 1.76
C ARG A 362 -21.52 -3.56 1.21
N LEU A 363 -22.69 -4.19 1.09
CA LEU A 363 -22.81 -5.52 0.50
C LEU A 363 -22.30 -5.52 -0.95
N ARG A 364 -22.77 -4.59 -1.80
CA ARG A 364 -22.25 -4.39 -3.17
C ARG A 364 -20.74 -4.18 -3.21
N PHE A 365 -20.17 -3.47 -2.24
CA PHE A 365 -18.73 -3.27 -2.17
C PHE A 365 -17.97 -4.56 -1.79
N LEU A 366 -18.53 -5.39 -0.91
CA LEU A 366 -17.91 -6.66 -0.47
C LEU A 366 -18.00 -7.74 -1.54
N THR A 367 -19.18 -7.89 -2.16
CA THR A 367 -19.46 -8.95 -3.13
C THR A 367 -19.02 -8.60 -4.55
N GLY A 368 -18.90 -7.30 -4.89
CA GLY A 368 -18.60 -6.87 -6.25
C GLY A 368 -17.21 -6.25 -6.43
N ASN A 369 -17.07 -5.56 -7.55
CA ASN A 369 -15.87 -4.84 -7.95
C ASN A 369 -16.15 -3.35 -8.13
N THR A 370 -15.17 -2.51 -7.84
CA THR A 370 -15.28 -1.06 -8.03
C THR A 370 -14.00 -0.49 -8.59
N ARG A 371 -14.18 0.52 -9.44
CA ARG A 371 -13.09 1.42 -9.85
C ARG A 371 -12.95 2.52 -8.80
N LEU A 372 -11.74 2.78 -8.34
CA LEU A 372 -11.48 3.88 -7.43
C LEU A 372 -11.73 5.21 -8.15
N ALA A 373 -12.25 6.21 -7.43
CA ALA A 373 -12.57 7.51 -8.01
C ALA A 373 -11.36 8.46 -8.09
N ASN A 374 -11.52 9.58 -8.81
CA ASN A 374 -10.58 10.71 -8.88
C ASN A 374 -9.17 10.31 -9.36
N ASN A 375 -8.12 10.70 -8.64
CA ASN A 375 -6.72 10.49 -9.04
C ASN A 375 -6.30 9.00 -9.01
N LYS A 376 -7.17 8.11 -8.51
CA LYS A 376 -6.98 6.65 -8.53
C LYS A 376 -7.89 5.96 -9.56
N ARG A 377 -8.39 6.69 -10.58
CA ARG A 377 -9.30 6.18 -11.63
C ARG A 377 -8.85 4.89 -12.35
N GLN A 378 -7.56 4.57 -12.34
CA GLN A 378 -7.03 3.35 -12.93
C GLN A 378 -6.99 2.16 -11.96
N GLY A 379 -7.17 2.38 -10.65
CA GLY A 379 -7.16 1.34 -9.63
C GLY A 379 -8.49 0.59 -9.59
N LEU A 380 -8.45 -0.70 -9.89
CA LEU A 380 -9.56 -1.63 -9.72
C LEU A 380 -9.38 -2.38 -8.41
N VAL A 381 -10.44 -2.47 -7.62
CA VAL A 381 -10.48 -3.23 -6.36
C VAL A 381 -11.81 -3.98 -6.28
N GLY A 382 -11.87 -5.02 -5.45
CA GLY A 382 -13.06 -5.87 -5.37
C GLY A 382 -12.73 -7.33 -5.23
N ILE A 383 -13.77 -8.16 -5.15
CA ILE A 383 -13.62 -9.61 -4.94
C ILE A 383 -12.77 -10.26 -6.03
N TYR A 384 -12.90 -9.87 -7.29
CA TYR A 384 -12.08 -10.41 -8.38
C TYR A 384 -10.69 -9.77 -8.42
N PHE A 385 -10.61 -8.45 -8.58
CA PHE A 385 -9.32 -7.75 -8.79
C PHE A 385 -8.33 -7.89 -7.63
N SER A 386 -8.83 -8.16 -6.43
CA SER A 386 -7.97 -8.38 -5.26
C SER A 386 -7.56 -9.86 -5.11
N ASN A 387 -8.26 -10.78 -5.76
CA ASN A 387 -8.10 -12.23 -5.65
C ASN A 387 -7.93 -12.88 -7.05
N SER A 388 -7.24 -12.20 -7.98
CA SER A 388 -7.20 -12.58 -9.40
C SER A 388 -6.53 -13.91 -9.73
N LEU A 389 -5.89 -14.57 -8.75
CA LEU A 389 -5.29 -15.90 -8.94
C LEU A 389 -6.27 -17.05 -8.73
N LEU A 390 -7.46 -16.79 -8.17
CA LEU A 390 -8.46 -17.83 -8.02
C LEU A 390 -8.90 -18.35 -9.40
N PRO A 391 -9.09 -19.67 -9.56
CA PRO A 391 -9.47 -20.28 -10.83
C PRO A 391 -10.93 -20.04 -11.23
N GLY A 392 -11.76 -19.50 -10.33
CA GLY A 392 -13.21 -19.38 -10.49
C GLY A 392 -13.90 -19.41 -9.12
N ARG A 393 -15.12 -19.95 -9.06
CA ARG A 393 -15.77 -20.34 -7.81
C ARG A 393 -14.92 -21.32 -7.01
N THR A 394 -14.71 -21.01 -5.74
CA THR A 394 -13.99 -21.86 -4.77
C THR A 394 -14.84 -22.10 -3.53
N GLN A 395 -14.51 -23.14 -2.76
CA GLN A 395 -15.22 -23.46 -1.53
C GLN A 395 -15.24 -22.27 -0.55
N ILE A 396 -14.16 -21.49 -0.46
CA ILE A 396 -14.13 -20.31 0.41
C ILE A 396 -15.14 -19.24 -0.05
N LEU A 397 -15.29 -19.03 -1.36
CA LEU A 397 -16.30 -18.08 -1.86
C LEU A 397 -17.73 -18.57 -1.57
N GLU A 398 -17.97 -19.88 -1.64
CA GLU A 398 -19.26 -20.48 -1.28
C GLU A 398 -19.55 -20.35 0.23
N GLU A 399 -18.52 -20.51 1.08
CA GLU A 399 -18.65 -20.25 2.52
C GLU A 399 -19.00 -18.77 2.82
N LEU A 400 -18.42 -17.83 2.07
CA LEU A 400 -18.75 -16.40 2.20
C LEU A 400 -20.19 -16.11 1.76
N ASP A 401 -20.68 -16.76 0.70
CA ASP A 401 -22.07 -16.67 0.26
C ASP A 401 -23.03 -17.25 1.30
N ALA A 402 -22.73 -18.44 1.84
CA ALA A 402 -23.54 -19.05 2.90
C ALA A 402 -23.61 -18.16 4.15
N ALA A 403 -22.49 -17.51 4.52
CA ALA A 403 -22.46 -16.56 5.63
C ALA A 403 -23.29 -15.29 5.34
N LEU A 404 -23.24 -14.78 4.10
CA LEU A 404 -24.09 -13.66 3.68
C LEU A 404 -25.57 -14.04 3.76
N ASP A 405 -25.97 -15.20 3.22
CA ASP A 405 -27.34 -15.68 3.25
C ASP A 405 -27.86 -15.86 4.69
N ALA A 406 -27.04 -16.42 5.57
CA ALA A 406 -27.38 -16.56 6.99
C ALA A 406 -27.62 -15.20 7.66
N HIS A 407 -26.77 -14.20 7.38
CA HIS A 407 -26.96 -12.86 7.89
C HIS A 407 -28.23 -12.19 7.34
N VAL A 408 -28.50 -12.33 6.03
CA VAL A 408 -29.70 -11.80 5.37
C VAL A 408 -30.97 -12.43 5.95
N ALA A 409 -30.96 -13.73 6.25
CA ALA A 409 -32.08 -14.43 6.88
C ALA A 409 -32.30 -14.01 8.35
N SER A 410 -31.23 -13.65 9.06
CA SER A 410 -31.28 -13.34 10.50
C SER A 410 -31.79 -11.93 10.84
N VAL A 411 -31.94 -11.04 9.85
CA VAL A 411 -32.25 -9.63 10.08
C VAL A 411 -33.54 -9.24 9.37
N ALA A 412 -34.49 -8.67 10.12
CA ALA A 412 -35.70 -8.11 9.54
C ALA A 412 -35.38 -6.87 8.69
N MET A 413 -35.85 -6.86 7.44
CA MET A 413 -35.62 -5.78 6.48
C MET A 413 -36.88 -5.51 5.66
N PRO A 414 -37.03 -4.29 5.09
CA PRO A 414 -38.07 -4.02 4.11
C PRO A 414 -37.96 -4.98 2.90
N PRO A 415 -39.08 -5.42 2.28
CA PRO A 415 -39.07 -6.42 1.22
C PRO A 415 -38.14 -6.07 0.04
N ALA A 416 -38.11 -4.80 -0.38
CA ALA A 416 -37.23 -4.35 -1.47
C ALA A 416 -35.73 -4.48 -1.13
N VAL A 417 -35.37 -4.27 0.13
CA VAL A 417 -33.97 -4.38 0.62
C VAL A 417 -33.58 -5.84 0.70
N LEU A 418 -34.48 -6.69 1.21
CA LEU A 418 -34.28 -8.13 1.28
C LEU A 418 -34.06 -8.75 -0.11
N MET A 419 -34.90 -8.41 -1.09
CA MET A 419 -34.75 -8.87 -2.47
C MET A 419 -33.41 -8.44 -3.05
N ALA A 420 -33.04 -7.17 -2.90
CA ALA A 420 -31.76 -6.67 -3.41
C ALA A 420 -30.54 -7.31 -2.72
N ALA A 421 -30.65 -7.67 -1.43
CA ALA A 421 -29.57 -8.35 -0.70
C ALA A 421 -29.39 -9.82 -1.15
N LYS A 422 -30.49 -10.53 -1.40
CA LYS A 422 -30.48 -11.93 -1.89
C LYS A 422 -29.91 -12.10 -3.28
N GLU A 423 -29.92 -11.05 -4.10
CA GLU A 423 -29.30 -11.06 -5.43
C GLU A 423 -27.76 -10.92 -5.39
N MET A 424 -27.17 -10.62 -4.23
CA MET A 424 -25.74 -10.41 -4.11
C MET A 424 -25.02 -11.71 -3.74
N SER A 425 -23.95 -12.03 -4.46
CA SER A 425 -23.10 -13.19 -4.19
C SER A 425 -21.62 -12.84 -4.47
N PHE A 426 -20.73 -13.30 -3.60
CA PHE A 426 -19.28 -13.31 -3.77
C PHE A 426 -18.86 -14.18 -4.95
N CYS A 427 -19.45 -15.36 -5.13
CA CYS A 427 -19.17 -16.21 -6.28
C CYS A 427 -19.54 -15.50 -7.59
N ASP A 428 -20.77 -15.01 -7.70
CA ASP A 428 -21.25 -14.32 -8.90
C ASP A 428 -20.47 -13.04 -9.16
N GLY A 429 -20.18 -12.27 -8.10
CA GLY A 429 -19.38 -11.05 -8.21
C GLY A 429 -17.92 -11.31 -8.63
N PHE A 430 -17.39 -12.48 -8.30
CA PHE A 430 -16.07 -12.95 -8.75
C PHE A 430 -16.13 -13.41 -10.22
N GLU A 431 -16.94 -14.41 -10.55
CA GLU A 431 -16.97 -15.05 -11.87
C GLU A 431 -17.50 -14.13 -12.97
N LYS A 432 -18.59 -13.41 -12.69
CA LYS A 432 -19.21 -12.48 -13.66
C LYS A 432 -18.54 -11.10 -13.60
N THR A 433 -17.58 -10.90 -12.70
CA THR A 433 -16.87 -9.62 -12.49
C THR A 433 -17.83 -8.44 -12.29
N ILE A 434 -18.88 -8.62 -11.48
CA ILE A 434 -19.94 -7.61 -11.29
C ILE A 434 -19.35 -6.29 -10.80
N TYR A 435 -19.72 -5.17 -11.44
CA TYR A 435 -19.17 -3.85 -11.18
C TYR A 435 -20.18 -2.88 -10.57
N HIS A 436 -19.71 -2.13 -9.57
CA HIS A 436 -20.43 -1.04 -8.96
C HIS A 436 -19.60 0.25 -9.00
N ARG A 437 -20.27 1.38 -9.16
CA ARG A 437 -19.65 2.71 -9.14
C ARG A 437 -19.99 3.40 -7.83
N PHE A 438 -18.96 3.83 -7.11
CA PHE A 438 -19.10 4.59 -5.89
C PHE A 438 -18.43 5.96 -6.04
N SER A 439 -19.11 7.00 -5.58
CA SER A 439 -18.49 8.31 -5.39
C SER A 439 -17.45 8.26 -4.26
N SER A 440 -16.53 9.23 -4.24
CA SER A 440 -15.54 9.35 -3.15
C SER A 440 -16.19 9.50 -1.77
N LYS A 441 -17.36 10.15 -1.70
CA LYS A 441 -18.13 10.30 -0.46
C LYS A 441 -18.70 8.95 0.00
N GLN A 442 -19.27 8.17 -0.92
CA GLN A 442 -19.78 6.82 -0.62
C GLN A 442 -18.67 5.88 -0.17
N LEU A 443 -17.53 5.84 -0.87
CA LEU A 443 -16.39 4.98 -0.45
C LEU A 443 -15.91 5.31 0.96
N ARG A 444 -15.80 6.60 1.32
CA ARG A 444 -15.45 7.01 2.69
C ARG A 444 -16.46 6.54 3.73
N GLN A 445 -17.75 6.52 3.38
CA GLN A 445 -18.83 6.10 4.26
C GLN A 445 -18.90 4.57 4.41
N ILE A 446 -18.71 3.83 3.30
CA ILE A 446 -18.67 2.36 3.26
C ILE A 446 -17.55 1.86 4.17
N VAL A 447 -16.32 2.32 3.95
CA VAL A 447 -15.12 1.82 4.64
C VAL A 447 -15.03 2.30 6.10
N ARG A 448 -15.80 3.33 6.49
CA ARG A 448 -15.72 3.96 7.82
C ARG A 448 -15.78 2.97 8.98
N ILE A 449 -16.65 1.95 8.88
CA ILE A 449 -16.87 0.96 9.94
C ILE A 449 -15.77 -0.11 10.00
N TRP A 450 -14.93 -0.23 8.97
CA TRP A 450 -13.85 -1.22 8.88
C TRP A 450 -12.45 -0.60 9.07
N LYS A 451 -12.35 0.71 9.32
CA LYS A 451 -11.05 1.42 9.45
C LYS A 451 -10.17 0.93 10.60
N PHE A 452 -10.71 0.12 11.51
CA PHE A 452 -9.97 -0.47 12.62
C PHE A 452 -9.39 -1.85 12.28
N ASP A 453 -9.86 -2.53 11.23
CA ASP A 453 -9.37 -3.87 10.83
C ASP A 453 -8.02 -3.84 10.11
N ASP A 454 -7.69 -2.77 9.39
CA ASP A 454 -6.39 -2.66 8.70
C ASP A 454 -5.22 -2.45 9.69
N LYS A 455 -5.49 -2.35 11.00
CA LYS A 455 -4.49 -2.26 12.08
C LYS A 455 -4.19 -3.62 12.75
N ALA A 456 -4.92 -4.68 12.39
CA ALA A 456 -4.74 -6.05 12.91
C ALA A 456 -3.61 -6.83 12.21
#